data_AF-A0AAW1W5S9-F1
#
_entry.id   AF-A0AAW1W5S9-F1
#
_cell.length_a   1.000
_cell.length_b   1.000
_cell.length_c   1.000
_cell.angle_alpha   90.00
_cell.angle_beta   90.00
_cell.angle_gamma   90.00
#
_symmetry.space_group_name_H-M   'P 1'
#
loop_
_entity.id
_entity.type
_entity.pdbx_description
1 polymer ?
#
loop_
_entity_poly.entity_id
_entity_poly.type
_entity_poly.pdbx_seq_one_letter_code
_entity_poly.pdbx_strand_id
1 'polypeptide(L)'
;MRDKADCPSHHHLKVVEIAGYRGNTWSVEHVVHLIKKAVSLEKIVIDPRNLCFLPGRDRDVKEIDAEAKARDHAMQHLKGIVPSTIEFVCL
;
A
#
# COMPACT_ATOMS: atom_id res chain seq x y z
N MET A 1 9.54 -6.94 -22.83
CA MET A 1 9.24 -5.52 -22.59
C MET A 1 7.92 -5.49 -21.82
N ARG A 2 7.87 -4.91 -20.61
CA ARG A 2 6.61 -4.79 -19.87
C ARG A 2 5.88 -3.56 -20.41
N ASP A 3 4.69 -3.78 -20.94
CA ASP A 3 3.81 -2.72 -21.41
C ASP A 3 3.56 -1.72 -20.28
N LYS A 4 3.84 -0.46 -20.59
CA LYS A 4 3.46 0.69 -19.77
C LYS A 4 1.95 0.78 -19.90
N ALA A 5 1.24 0.11 -18.98
CA ALA A 5 -0.21 0.10 -18.96
C ALA A 5 -0.71 1.55 -18.98
N ASP A 6 -1.37 1.92 -20.07
CA ASP A 6 -2.05 3.20 -20.25
C ASP A 6 -3.23 3.20 -19.27
N CYS A 7 -2.96 3.56 -18.01
CA CYS A 7 -3.98 3.67 -16.99
C CYS A 7 -4.78 4.94 -17.24
N PRO A 8 -6.12 4.88 -17.24
CA PRO A 8 -6.96 6.07 -17.29
C PRO A 8 -6.46 7.03 -16.22
N SER A 9 -6.13 8.24 -16.67
CA SER A 9 -5.35 9.20 -15.92
C SER A 9 -5.93 9.38 -14.51
N HIS A 10 -5.15 8.98 -13.52
CA HIS A 10 -5.45 9.11 -12.09
C HIS A 10 -5.41 10.60 -11.65
N HIS A 11 -6.04 11.49 -12.41
CA HIS A 11 -5.99 12.94 -12.20
C HIS A 11 -6.47 13.36 -10.81
N HIS A 12 -7.35 12.57 -10.21
CA HIS A 12 -7.93 12.86 -8.91
C HIS A 12 -7.14 12.23 -7.76
N LEU A 13 -6.48 11.07 -7.98
CA LEU A 13 -5.81 10.31 -6.92
C LEU A 13 -4.50 10.97 -6.52
N LYS A 14 -4.47 11.47 -5.28
CA LYS A 14 -3.33 12.20 -4.71
C LYS A 14 -2.53 11.34 -3.74
N VAL A 15 -3.21 10.50 -2.95
CA VAL A 15 -2.59 9.76 -1.85
C VAL A 15 -3.01 8.29 -1.84
N VAL A 16 -2.03 7.39 -1.74
CA VAL A 16 -2.23 5.98 -1.42
C VAL A 16 -1.51 5.68 -0.12
N GLU A 17 -2.29 5.33 0.90
CA GLU A 17 -1.82 5.00 2.24
C GLU A 17 -2.04 3.51 2.51
N ILE A 18 -1.00 2.81 2.95
CA ILE A 18 -1.12 1.44 3.44
C ILE A 18 -0.73 1.39 4.91
N ALA A 19 -1.64 0.96 5.77
CA ALA A 19 -1.43 0.85 7.21
C ALA A 19 -1.16 -0.60 7.62
N GLY A 20 -0.03 -0.87 8.29
CA GLY A 20 0.25 -2.22 8.81
C GLY A 20 0.49 -3.28 7.74
N TYR A 21 1.17 -2.89 6.66
CA TYR A 21 1.63 -3.78 5.61
C TYR A 21 2.55 -4.88 6.17
N ARG A 22 2.32 -6.14 5.76
CA ARG A 22 3.05 -7.33 6.25
C ARG A 22 3.89 -8.03 5.17
N GLY A 23 4.12 -7.40 4.01
CA GLY A 23 5.02 -7.94 2.98
C GLY A 23 4.49 -9.14 2.20
N ASN A 24 3.22 -9.51 2.36
CA ASN A 24 2.66 -10.62 1.60
C ASN A 24 2.39 -10.20 0.13
N THR A 25 2.55 -11.15 -0.79
CA THR A 25 2.38 -10.93 -2.24
C THR A 25 0.96 -10.47 -2.59
N TRP A 26 -0.02 -10.95 -1.83
CA TRP A 26 -1.44 -10.61 -2.00
C TRP A 26 -1.73 -9.12 -1.76
N SER A 27 -1.07 -8.48 -0.81
CA SER A 27 -1.24 -7.06 -0.50
C SER A 27 -0.72 -6.20 -1.65
N VAL A 28 0.39 -6.60 -2.27
CA VAL A 28 0.93 -5.91 -3.46
C VAL A 28 -0.06 -5.97 -4.62
N GLU A 29 -0.59 -7.14 -4.92
CA GLU A 29 -1.54 -7.33 -6.02
C GLU A 29 -2.82 -6.51 -5.81
N HIS A 30 -3.35 -6.49 -4.58
CA HIS A 30 -4.53 -5.67 -4.24
C HIS A 30 -4.26 -4.17 -4.41
N VAL A 31 -3.11 -3.67 -3.94
CA VAL A 31 -2.75 -2.24 -4.07
C VAL A 31 -2.67 -1.85 -5.54
N VAL A 32 -1.98 -2.65 -6.34
CA VAL A 32 -1.85 -2.40 -7.79
C VAL A 32 -3.21 -2.44 -8.47
N HIS A 33 -4.07 -3.38 -8.11
CA HIS A 33 -5.42 -3.46 -8.67
C HIS A 33 -6.27 -2.24 -8.30
N LEU A 34 -6.25 -1.82 -7.03
CA LEU A 34 -7.01 -0.68 -6.53
C LEU A 34 -6.58 0.61 -7.21
N ILE A 35 -5.26 0.86 -7.33
CA ILE A 35 -4.73 2.02 -8.04
C ILE A 35 -5.29 2.06 -9.45
N LYS A 36 -5.22 0.95 -10.21
CA LYS A 36 -5.72 0.87 -11.59
C LYS A 36 -7.22 1.16 -11.74
N LYS A 37 -8.04 0.84 -10.72
CA LYS A 37 -9.50 0.94 -10.79
C LYS A 37 -10.06 2.22 -10.17
N ALA A 38 -9.35 2.83 -9.24
CA ALA A 38 -9.79 3.99 -8.49
C ALA A 38 -9.46 5.31 -9.22
N VAL A 39 -10.13 5.55 -10.35
CA VAL A 39 -9.82 6.70 -11.24
C VAL A 39 -10.33 8.04 -10.68
N SER A 40 -11.36 8.04 -9.83
CA SER A 40 -12.02 9.24 -9.30
C SER A 40 -11.77 9.53 -7.82
N LEU A 41 -11.03 8.68 -7.11
CA LEU A 41 -10.77 8.85 -5.68
C LEU A 41 -9.59 9.80 -5.47
N GLU A 42 -9.67 10.66 -4.46
CA GLU A 42 -8.53 11.52 -4.07
C GLU A 42 -7.54 10.85 -3.12
N LYS A 43 -8.04 9.97 -2.24
CA LYS A 43 -7.24 9.25 -1.25
C LYS A 43 -7.75 7.82 -1.11
N ILE A 44 -6.83 6.86 -1.04
CA ILE A 44 -7.10 5.46 -0.74
C ILE A 44 -6.30 5.09 0.51
N VAL A 45 -6.97 4.47 1.50
CA VAL A 45 -6.33 3.87 2.68
C VAL A 45 -6.58 2.37 2.65
N ILE A 46 -5.53 1.57 2.66
CA ILE A 46 -5.59 0.11 2.69
C ILE A 46 -4.97 -0.35 4.01
N ASP A 47 -5.75 -0.97 4.87
CA ASP A 47 -5.27 -1.54 6.12
C ASP A 47 -5.33 -3.07 6.04
N PRO A 48 -4.26 -3.75 5.59
CA PRO A 48 -4.20 -5.21 5.54
C PRO A 48 -4.10 -5.88 6.92
N ARG A 49 -4.12 -5.14 8.05
CA ARG A 49 -4.09 -5.77 9.37
C ARG A 49 -5.34 -6.62 9.55
N ASN A 50 -5.14 -7.84 10.06
CA ASN A 50 -6.24 -8.74 10.35
C ASN A 50 -7.07 -8.13 11.49
N LEU A 51 -8.39 -7.94 11.31
CA LEU A 51 -9.30 -7.40 12.34
C LEU A 51 -9.33 -8.24 13.64
N CYS A 52 -8.74 -9.45 13.61
CA CYS A 52 -8.48 -10.27 14.80
C CYS A 52 -7.48 -9.63 15.78
N PHE A 53 -6.69 -8.64 15.36
CA PHE A 53 -5.93 -7.77 16.27
C PHE A 53 -6.86 -6.67 16.77
N LEU A 54 -7.67 -7.02 17.77
CA LEU A 54 -8.61 -6.12 18.42
C LEU A 54 -7.91 -4.81 18.87
N PRO A 55 -8.61 -3.66 18.80
CA PRO A 55 -8.12 -2.43 19.41
C PRO A 55 -7.84 -2.70 20.91
N GLY A 56 -6.60 -2.45 21.34
CA GLY A 56 -6.17 -2.64 22.74
C GLY A 56 -5.24 -3.83 23.00
N ARG A 57 -4.87 -4.63 21.99
CA ARG A 57 -3.76 -5.59 22.14
C ARG A 57 -2.43 -4.86 21.95
N ASP A 58 -1.58 -4.88 22.97
CA ASP A 58 -0.20 -4.42 22.83
C ASP A 58 0.51 -5.26 21.77
N ARG A 59 1.07 -4.55 20.78
CA ARG A 59 1.93 -5.18 19.77
C ARG A 59 3.20 -5.65 20.45
N ASP A 60 3.58 -6.89 20.23
CA ASP A 60 4.85 -7.36 20.74
C ASP A 60 6.02 -6.76 19.93
N VAL A 61 7.23 -6.79 20.49
CA VAL A 61 8.43 -6.21 19.85
C VAL A 61 8.72 -6.87 18.50
N LYS A 62 8.38 -8.15 18.32
CA LYS A 62 8.59 -8.87 17.05
C LYS A 62 7.61 -8.42 15.98
N GLU A 63 6.37 -8.14 16.36
CA GLU A 63 5.34 -7.59 15.48
C GLU A 63 5.74 -6.21 14.97
N ILE A 64 6.31 -5.37 15.84
CA ILE A 64 6.83 -4.03 15.49
C ILE A 64 8.02 -4.14 14.54
N ASP A 65 9.00 -5.00 14.84
CA ASP A 65 10.17 -5.22 13.98
C ASP A 65 9.77 -5.79 12.61
N ALA A 66 8.80 -6.70 12.58
CA ALA A 66 8.26 -7.23 11.33
C ALA A 66 7.52 -6.16 10.51
N GLU A 67 6.78 -5.25 11.15
CA GLU A 67 6.15 -4.11 10.45
C GLU A 67 7.21 -3.16 9.87
N ALA A 68 8.29 -2.88 10.61
CA ALA A 68 9.37 -2.03 10.12
C ALA A 68 10.03 -2.64 8.86
N LYS A 69 10.39 -3.93 8.91
CA LYS A 69 10.95 -4.65 7.76
C LYS A 69 9.99 -4.70 6.57
N ALA A 70 8.70 -4.88 6.84
CA ALA A 70 7.68 -4.89 5.79
C ALA A 70 7.51 -3.50 5.15
N ARG A 71 7.60 -2.42 5.93
CA ARG A 71 7.59 -1.04 5.41
C ARG A 71 8.79 -0.78 4.51
N ASP A 72 9.99 -1.21 4.91
CA ASP A 72 11.18 -1.08 4.07
C ASP A 72 11.02 -1.82 2.74
N HIS A 73 10.49 -3.05 2.78
CA HIS A 73 10.15 -3.81 1.58
C HIS A 73 9.11 -3.09 0.70
N ALA A 74 8.05 -2.51 1.28
CA ALA A 74 7.06 -1.73 0.54
C ALA A 74 7.71 -0.54 -0.17
N MET A 75 8.58 0.20 0.52
CA MET A 75 9.27 1.35 -0.06
C MET A 75 10.24 0.95 -1.19
N GLN A 76 10.88 -0.22 -1.11
CA GLN A 76 11.73 -0.74 -2.17
C GLN A 76 10.96 -1.20 -3.41
N HIS A 77 9.81 -1.85 -3.22
CA HIS A 77 9.11 -2.54 -4.32
C HIS A 77 7.90 -1.77 -4.88
N LEU A 78 7.17 -1.04 -4.05
CA LEU A 78 5.94 -0.34 -4.46
C LEU A 78 6.19 1.09 -4.90
N LYS A 79 7.16 1.78 -4.30
CA LYS A 79 7.45 3.20 -4.62
C LYS A 79 7.76 3.43 -6.10
N GLY A 80 8.40 2.47 -6.76
CA GLY A 80 8.69 2.54 -8.21
C GLY A 80 7.51 2.16 -9.11
N ILE A 81 6.47 1.54 -8.55
CA ILE A 81 5.24 1.15 -9.27
C ILE A 81 4.21 2.28 -9.18
N VAL A 82 4.12 2.94 -8.02
CA VAL A 82 3.23 4.08 -7.83
C VAL A 82 3.72 5.24 -8.71
N PRO A 83 2.85 5.82 -9.57
CA PRO A 83 3.20 7.00 -10.34
C PRO A 83 3.73 8.12 -9.45
N SER A 84 4.77 8.84 -9.89
CA SER A 84 5.40 9.91 -9.10
C SER A 84 4.49 11.10 -8.77
N THR A 85 3.34 11.20 -9.44
CA THR A 85 2.29 12.19 -9.16
C THR A 85 1.43 11.84 -7.94
N ILE A 86 1.57 10.61 -7.42
CA ILE A 86 0.79 10.09 -6.30
C ILE A 86 1.72 9.93 -5.11
N GLU A 87 1.36 10.53 -3.98
CA GLU A 87 2.06 10.32 -2.73
C GLU A 87 1.79 8.90 -2.21
N PHE A 88 2.86 8.14 -2.02
CA PHE A 88 2.81 6.81 -1.43
C PHE A 88 3.30 6.85 0.01
N VAL A 89 2.43 6.47 0.94
CA VAL A 89 2.71 6.42 2.37
C VAL A 89 2.50 4.99 2.87
N CYS A 90 3.50 4.41 3.51
CA CYS A 90 3.39 3.13 4.21
C CYS A 90 3.64 3.37 5.69
N LEU A 91 2.61 3.18 6.52
CA LEU A 91 2.65 3.39 7.98
C LEU A 91 2.86 2.05 8.71
#